data_AF-A0A3R6KGD3-F1
#
_entry.id   AF-A0A3R6KGD3-F1
#
_cell.length_a   1.000
_cell.length_b   1.000
_cell.length_c   1.000
_cell.angle_alpha   90.00
_cell.angle_beta   90.00
_cell.angle_gamma   90.00
#
_symmetry.space_group_name_H-M   'P 1'
#
loop_
_entity.id
_entity.type
_entity.pdbx_description
1 polymer ?
#
loop_
_entity_poly.entity_id
_entity_poly.type
_entity_poly.pdbx_seq_one_letter_code
_entity_poly.pdbx_strand_id
1 'polypeptide(L)'
;MSYILCSTEQNDTGVDSIKIEEYSAVLENGVSLDSVVGTYCGVLPPDVETTLTLNADDTYLLIRTFKEKQNEWEKLRGTFQVLDGNILMLVHPLSGDNIFYKVRDANHIILIDSFGYEPPIEERKRITF
;
A
#
# COMPACT_ATOMS: atom_id res chain seq x y z
N MET A 1 -0.93 -8.03 -15.69
CA MET A 1 -1.12 -6.79 -14.90
C MET A 1 -0.92 -7.11 -13.43
N SER A 2 0.10 -6.52 -12.81
CA SER A 2 0.40 -6.74 -11.39
C SER A 2 -0.16 -5.57 -10.58
N TYR A 3 -1.22 -5.80 -9.81
CA TYR A 3 -1.82 -4.81 -8.88
C TYR A 3 -1.05 -4.68 -7.58
N ILE A 4 0.18 -5.20 -7.56
CA ILE A 4 0.99 -5.41 -6.38
C ILE A 4 2.04 -4.31 -6.38
N LEU A 5 2.05 -3.50 -5.34
CA LEU A 5 3.16 -2.60 -5.06
C LEU A 5 4.12 -3.35 -4.12
N CYS A 6 5.37 -3.46 -4.54
CA CYS A 6 6.42 -4.12 -3.77
C CYS A 6 7.22 -3.07 -2.99
N SER A 7 7.60 -3.37 -1.76
CA SER A 7 8.50 -2.51 -0.99
C SER A 7 9.86 -2.38 -1.71
N THR A 8 10.42 -1.18 -1.77
CA THR A 8 11.81 -0.97 -2.17
C THR A 8 12.66 -1.15 -0.94
N GLU A 9 13.27 -2.33 -0.79
CA GLU A 9 14.28 -2.71 0.22
C GLU A 9 14.11 -2.03 1.59
N GLN A 10 13.52 -2.73 2.56
CA GLN A 10 13.76 -2.39 3.96
C GLN A 10 15.28 -2.36 4.15
N ASN A 11 15.86 -1.19 4.47
CA ASN A 11 17.24 -1.14 4.93
C ASN A 11 17.31 -2.05 6.16
N ASP A 12 17.86 -3.25 5.95
CA ASP A 12 18.12 -4.26 6.95
C ASP A 12 19.22 -3.71 7.88
N THR A 13 18.84 -2.74 8.69
CA THR A 13 19.69 -2.22 9.75
C THR A 13 19.38 -3.13 10.92
N GLY A 14 20.22 -4.15 11.09
CA GLY A 14 20.10 -5.14 12.15
C GLY A 14 19.73 -4.48 13.47
N VAL A 15 18.47 -4.62 13.87
CA VAL A 15 18.05 -4.31 15.23
C VAL A 15 18.39 -5.55 16.04
N ASP A 16 19.47 -5.43 16.78
CA ASP A 16 19.82 -6.33 17.86
C ASP A 16 18.59 -6.58 18.73
N SER A 17 18.37 -7.84 19.08
CA SER A 17 17.11 -8.34 19.63
C SER A 17 16.78 -7.62 20.94
N ILE A 18 15.93 -6.58 20.89
CA ILE A 18 15.43 -5.94 22.10
C ILE A 18 14.46 -6.91 22.75
N LYS A 19 14.91 -7.52 23.85
CA LYS A 19 14.15 -8.45 24.67
C LYS A 19 12.98 -7.70 25.29
N ILE A 20 11.80 -7.74 24.66
CA ILE A 20 10.56 -7.28 25.30
C ILE A 20 9.89 -8.50 25.94
N GLU A 21 10.17 -8.68 27.23
CA GLU A 21 9.31 -9.45 28.11
C GLU A 21 7.96 -8.74 28.25
N GLU A 22 6.90 -9.51 28.02
CA GLU A 22 5.61 -9.39 28.68
C GLU A 22 4.73 -8.17 28.33
N TYR A 23 4.01 -8.27 27.21
CA TYR A 23 2.64 -7.76 27.10
C TYR A 23 1.69 -8.88 26.61
N SER A 24 1.04 -9.46 27.62
CA SER A 24 -0.26 -10.15 27.63
C SER A 24 -1.15 -10.07 26.37
N ALA A 25 -1.40 -11.26 25.80
CA ALA A 25 -2.65 -11.77 25.20
C ALA A 25 -3.58 -10.80 24.46
N VAL A 26 -3.47 -10.72 23.13
CA VAL A 26 -4.53 -10.96 22.12
C VAL A 26 -3.78 -11.11 20.79
N LEU A 27 -3.71 -12.33 20.25
CA LEU A 27 -3.17 -12.58 18.91
C LEU A 27 -4.28 -12.24 17.90
N GLU A 28 -4.66 -10.97 17.83
CA GLU A 28 -5.33 -10.44 16.65
C GLU A 28 -4.26 -10.38 15.57
N ASN A 29 -4.52 -11.07 14.46
CA ASN A 29 -3.68 -11.21 13.27
C ASN A 29 -3.46 -9.88 12.51
N GLY A 30 -3.53 -8.74 13.20
CA GLY A 30 -3.39 -7.39 12.67
C GLY A 30 -1.93 -7.09 12.37
N VAL A 31 -1.69 -6.57 11.17
CA VAL A 31 -0.40 -6.01 10.81
C VAL A 31 -0.14 -4.80 11.71
N SER A 32 0.98 -4.82 12.46
CA SER A 32 1.44 -3.66 13.24
C SER A 32 1.64 -2.47 12.30
N LEU A 33 1.28 -1.26 12.74
CA LEU A 33 1.47 -0.05 11.94
C LEU A 33 2.96 0.16 11.61
N ASP A 34 3.85 -0.24 12.51
CA ASP A 34 5.31 -0.26 12.28
C ASP A 34 5.71 -1.21 11.14
N SER A 35 4.93 -2.26 10.88
CA SER A 35 5.16 -3.22 9.80
C SER A 35 4.70 -2.73 8.42
N VAL A 36 3.93 -1.63 8.33
CA VAL A 36 3.49 -1.07 7.03
C VAL A 36 4.31 0.13 6.60
N VAL A 37 5.13 0.70 7.49
CA VAL A 37 6.00 1.84 7.16
C VAL A 37 6.99 1.42 6.09
N GLY A 38 7.05 2.18 5.01
CA GLY A 38 7.88 1.84 3.87
C GLY A 38 7.49 2.55 2.59
N THR A 39 8.27 2.32 1.55
CA THR A 39 7.98 2.80 0.20
C THR A 39 7.66 1.62 -0.70
N TYR A 40 6.48 1.65 -1.31
CA TYR A 40 5.95 0.62 -2.20
C TYR A 40 5.87 1.15 -3.63
N CYS A 41 6.41 0.40 -4.58
CA CYS A 41 6.47 0.77 -5.99
C CYS A 41 5.84 -0.32 -6.87
N GLY A 42 5.19 0.09 -7.96
CA GLY A 42 4.65 -0.83 -8.95
C GLY A 42 3.89 -0.11 -10.06
N VAL A 43 3.35 -0.88 -11.01
CA VAL A 43 2.61 -0.35 -12.15
C VAL A 43 1.19 -0.88 -12.09
N LEU A 44 0.23 0.01 -11.84
CA LEU A 44 -1.19 -0.32 -11.83
C LEU A 44 -1.74 -0.25 -13.25
N PRO A 45 -2.63 -1.17 -13.67
CA PRO A 45 -3.33 -1.02 -14.94
C PRO A 45 -4.11 0.31 -15.02
N PRO A 46 -4.24 0.87 -16.24
CA PRO A 46 -3.72 0.38 -17.51
C PRO A 46 -2.20 0.61 -17.76
N ASP A 47 -1.55 1.62 -17.18
CA ASP A 47 -0.07 1.80 -17.20
C ASP A 47 0.32 2.99 -16.29
N VAL A 48 -0.03 2.88 -15.01
CA VAL A 48 0.14 3.93 -14.01
C VAL A 48 1.27 3.55 -13.06
N GLU A 49 2.45 4.15 -13.26
CA GLU A 49 3.56 4.01 -12.33
C GLU A 49 3.16 4.65 -11.00
N THR A 50 3.19 3.85 -9.93
CA THR A 50 2.72 4.24 -8.61
C THR A 50 3.83 4.06 -7.59
N THR A 51 4.08 5.10 -6.82
CA THR A 51 4.94 5.09 -5.64
C THR A 51 4.13 5.56 -4.44
N LEU A 52 4.01 4.70 -3.43
CA LEU A 52 3.35 5.00 -2.17
C LEU A 52 4.36 4.92 -1.03
N THR A 53 4.57 6.01 -0.32
CA THR A 53 5.36 6.05 0.91
C THR A 53 4.43 6.20 2.11
N LEU A 54 4.56 5.30 3.08
CA LEU A 54 3.89 5.32 4.37
C LEU A 54 4.93 5.65 5.44
N ASN A 55 4.67 6.70 6.21
CA ASN A 55 5.56 7.19 7.26
C ASN A 55 5.08 6.72 8.64
N ALA A 56 6.00 6.68 9.62
CA ALA A 56 5.69 6.28 11.00
C ALA A 56 4.81 7.27 11.77
N ASP A 57 4.57 8.47 11.23
CA ASP A 57 3.70 9.51 11.80
C ASP A 57 2.27 9.47 11.24
N ASP A 58 1.84 8.32 10.73
CA ASP A 58 0.55 8.08 10.08
C ASP A 58 0.30 8.93 8.82
N THR A 59 1.34 9.51 8.23
CA THR A 59 1.23 10.26 6.97
C THR A 59 1.64 9.44 5.76
N TYR A 60 1.08 9.77 4.60
CA TYR A 60 1.45 9.15 3.33
C TYR A 60 1.83 10.18 2.26
N LEU A 61 2.61 9.71 1.29
CA LEU A 61 2.86 10.37 0.01
C LEU A 61 2.56 9.37 -1.12
N LEU A 62 1.57 9.69 -1.95
CA LEU A 62 1.23 8.90 -3.14
C LEU A 62 1.61 9.70 -4.39
N ILE A 63 2.42 9.11 -5.26
CA ILE A 63 2.79 9.65 -6.56
C ILE A 63 2.33 8.67 -7.62
N ARG A 64 1.59 9.16 -8.62
CA ARG A 64 1.16 8.37 -9.77
C ARG A 64 1.51 9.08 -11.07
N THR A 65 2.11 8.36 -12.01
CA THR A 65 2.44 8.87 -13.35
C THR A 65 1.61 8.11 -14.37
N PHE A 66 0.77 8.82 -15.12
CA PHE A 66 -0.11 8.26 -16.12
C PHE A 66 0.56 8.32 -17.49
N LYS A 67 0.99 7.17 -18.02
CA LYS A 67 1.71 7.13 -19.31
C LYS A 67 0.81 7.33 -20.53
N GLU A 68 -0.45 6.93 -20.44
CA GLU A 68 -1.40 7.02 -21.56
C GLU A 68 -1.79 8.46 -21.95
N LYS A 69 -1.72 9.39 -21.00
CA LYS A 69 -2.00 10.81 -21.21
C LYS A 69 -0.73 11.58 -20.88
N GLN A 70 0.03 11.94 -21.91
CA GLN A 70 1.38 12.51 -21.75
C GLN A 70 1.48 13.52 -20.60
N ASN A 71 2.39 13.25 -19.66
CA ASN A 71 2.77 14.10 -18.52
C ASN A 71 1.66 14.39 -17.49
N GLU A 72 0.58 13.61 -17.43
CA GLU A 72 -0.30 13.63 -16.26
C GLU A 72 0.39 12.90 -15.09
N TRP A 73 0.59 13.64 -14.00
CA TRP A 73 1.07 13.08 -12.73
C TRP A 73 0.20 13.60 -11.59
N GLU A 74 -0.05 12.73 -10.62
CA GLU A 74 -0.77 13.02 -9.39
C GLU A 74 0.21 12.93 -8.22
N LYS A 75 0.08 13.85 -7.27
CA LYS A 75 0.78 13.81 -5.99
C LYS A 75 -0.19 14.14 -4.87
N LEU A 76 -0.42 13.16 -4.01
CA LEU A 76 -1.30 13.27 -2.85
C LEU A 76 -0.49 13.13 -1.57
N ARG A 77 -0.85 13.95 -0.57
CA ARG A 77 -0.31 13.87 0.78
C ARG A 77 -1.48 13.92 1.76
N GLY A 78 -1.51 13.00 2.70
CA GLY A 78 -2.58 12.93 3.69
C GLY A 78 -2.19 12.02 4.83
N THR A 79 -3.19 11.61 5.60
CA THR A 79 -3.05 10.62 6.67
C THR A 79 -3.61 9.28 6.23
N PHE A 80 -3.06 8.19 6.76
CA PHE A 80 -3.60 6.86 6.55
C PHE A 80 -4.09 6.24 7.86
N GLN A 81 -4.92 5.22 7.74
CA GLN A 81 -5.38 4.39 8.86
C GLN A 81 -5.26 2.93 8.46
N VAL A 82 -4.94 2.07 9.42
CA VAL A 82 -4.99 0.61 9.24
C VAL A 82 -6.25 0.09 9.93
N LEU A 83 -7.15 -0.49 9.14
CA LEU A 83 -8.41 -1.06 9.58
C LEU A 83 -8.26 -2.58 9.77
N ASP A 84 -9.27 -3.19 10.39
CA ASP A 84 -9.37 -4.65 10.52
C ASP A 84 -9.19 -5.38 9.19
N GLY A 85 -8.59 -6.57 9.24
CA GLY A 85 -8.35 -7.37 8.04
C GLY A 85 -7.20 -6.88 7.17
N ASN A 86 -6.27 -6.10 7.74
CA ASN A 86 -5.06 -5.58 7.11
C ASN A 86 -5.36 -4.65 5.93
N ILE A 87 -6.38 -3.81 6.11
CA ILE A 87 -6.81 -2.83 5.10
C ILE A 87 -6.20 -1.48 5.44
N LEU A 88 -5.37 -0.97 4.54
CA LEU A 88 -4.83 0.37 4.56
C LEU A 88 -5.81 1.33 3.88
N MET A 89 -6.25 2.34 4.59
CA MET A 89 -7.12 3.40 4.09
C MET A 89 -6.35 4.72 4.02
N LEU A 90 -6.13 5.25 2.81
CA LEU A 90 -5.55 6.57 2.59
C LEU A 90 -6.68 7.61 2.50
N VAL A 91 -6.65 8.61 3.38
CA VAL A 91 -7.66 9.68 3.41
C VAL A 91 -7.30 10.73 2.36
N HIS A 92 -8.15 10.90 1.35
CA HIS A 92 -7.89 11.92 0.32
C HIS A 92 -8.11 13.32 0.92
N PRO A 93 -7.09 14.21 0.86
CA PRO A 93 -7.12 15.47 1.59
C PRO A 93 -8.16 16.49 1.09
N LEU A 94 -8.67 16.32 -0.13
CA LEU A 94 -9.52 17.33 -0.79
C LEU A 94 -10.93 16.86 -1.11
N SER A 95 -11.13 15.56 -1.37
CA SER A 95 -12.41 15.06 -1.91
C SER A 95 -13.27 14.34 -0.88
N GLY A 96 -12.69 13.94 0.25
CA GLY A 96 -13.37 13.06 1.21
C GLY A 96 -13.49 11.61 0.75
N ASP A 97 -13.04 11.28 -0.46
CA ASP A 97 -12.88 9.90 -0.90
C ASP A 97 -11.68 9.25 -0.20
N ASN A 98 -11.68 7.92 -0.14
CA ASN A 98 -10.56 7.16 0.42
C ASN A 98 -10.03 6.18 -0.62
N ILE A 99 -8.73 5.93 -0.58
CA ILE A 99 -8.06 4.92 -1.41
C ILE A 99 -7.73 3.74 -0.50
N PHE A 100 -8.11 2.53 -0.92
CA PHE A 100 -7.95 1.33 -0.11
C PHE A 100 -6.89 0.40 -0.68
N TYR A 101 -6.03 -0.11 0.18
CA TYR A 101 -5.08 -1.17 -0.13
C TYR A 101 -5.22 -2.30 0.88
N LYS A 102 -4.91 -3.53 0.47
CA LYS A 102 -4.79 -4.69 1.36
C LYS A 102 -3.33 -5.07 1.51
N VAL A 103 -2.85 -5.14 2.73
CA VAL A 103 -1.51 -5.66 3.04
C VAL A 103 -1.56 -7.19 2.95
N ARG A 104 -0.76 -7.77 2.05
CA ARG A 104 -0.67 -9.22 1.87
C ARG A 104 0.40 -9.84 2.77
N ASP A 105 1.52 -9.16 2.87
CA ASP A 105 2.68 -9.51 3.68
C ASP A 105 3.58 -8.26 3.81
N ALA A 106 4.69 -8.35 4.54
CA ALA A 106 5.55 -7.21 4.87
C ALA A 106 5.98 -6.37 3.65
N ASN A 107 6.08 -7.00 2.47
CA ASN A 107 6.63 -6.36 1.28
C ASN A 107 5.59 -6.10 0.18
N HIS A 108 4.35 -6.55 0.32
CA HIS A 108 3.36 -6.49 -0.76
C HIS A 108 2.03 -5.90 -0.30
N ILE A 109 1.60 -4.85 -1.00
CA ILE A 109 0.26 -4.28 -0.87
C ILE A 109 -0.48 -4.33 -2.20
N ILE A 110 -1.80 -4.50 -2.14
CA ILE A 110 -2.66 -4.62 -3.33
C ILE A 110 -3.74 -3.56 -3.27
N LEU A 111 -3.95 -2.84 -4.37
CA LEU A 111 -5.09 -1.91 -4.49
C LEU A 111 -6.41 -2.70 -4.46
N ILE A 112 -7.34 -2.30 -3.60
CA ILE A 112 -8.68 -2.91 -3.49
C ILE A 112 -9.76 -1.87 -3.74
N ASP A 113 -10.95 -2.32 -4.12
CA ASP A 113 -12.11 -1.43 -4.22
C ASP A 113 -12.62 -1.01 -2.82
N SER A 114 -13.58 -0.09 -2.78
CA SER A 114 -14.17 0.40 -1.53
C SER A 114 -14.96 -0.65 -0.74
N PHE A 115 -15.29 -1.79 -1.35
CA PHE A 115 -15.92 -2.93 -0.69
C PHE A 115 -14.89 -3.95 -0.16
N GLY A 116 -13.60 -3.69 -0.39
CA GLY A 116 -12.51 -4.56 0.00
C GLY A 116 -12.27 -5.73 -0.95
N TYR A 117 -12.86 -5.73 -2.14
CA TYR A 117 -12.61 -6.74 -3.16
C TYR A 117 -11.34 -6.43 -3.93
N GLU A 118 -10.57 -7.49 -4.17
CA GLU A 118 -9.44 -7.44 -5.08
C GLU A 118 -9.94 -7.46 -6.53
N PRO A 119 -9.23 -6.78 -7.45
CA PRO A 119 -9.62 -6.76 -8.85
C PRO A 119 -9.68 -8.20 -9.41
N PRO A 120 -10.72 -8.54 -10.20
CA PRO A 120 -10.89 -9.87 -10.76
C PRO A 120 -9.70 -10.24 -11.65
N ILE A 121 -9.30 -11.52 -11.58
CA ILE A 121 -8.17 -12.11 -12.31
C ILE A 121 -8.28 -11.91 -13.85
N GLU A 122 -9.45 -11.59 -14.39
CA GLU A 122 -9.72 -11.49 -15.83
C GLU A 122 -9.04 -10.31 -16.54
N GLU A 123 -8.62 -9.25 -15.83
CA GLU A 123 -7.70 -8.24 -16.38
C GLU A 123 -6.25 -8.76 -16.54
N ARG A 124 -5.93 -10.01 -16.14
CA ARG A 124 -4.63 -10.66 -16.42
C ARG A 124 -4.51 -11.20 -17.84
N LYS A 125 -5.56 -11.13 -18.67
CA LYS A 125 -5.54 -11.57 -20.08
C LYS A 125 -5.92 -10.46 -21.05
N ARG A 126 -4.91 -9.75 -21.56
CA ARG A 126 -4.87 -9.36 -22.98
C ARG A 126 -3.43 -9.10 -23.44
N ILE A 127 -2.76 -10.17 -23.87
CA ILE A 127 -1.82 -10.09 -24.99
C ILE A 127 -2.17 -11.25 -25.90
N THR A 128 -2.91 -10.96 -26.96
CA THR A 128 -2.96 -11.83 -28.14
C THR A 128 -1.86 -11.28 -29.06
N PHE A 129 -0.91 -12.14 -29.43
CA PHE A 129 0.13 -11.86 -30.42
C PHE A 129 -0.48 -11.60 -31.80
#